data_AF-A0A7K1H9H6-F1
#
_entry.id   AF-A0A7K1H9H6-F1
#
_cell.length_a   1.000
_cell.length_b   1.000
_cell.length_c   1.000
_cell.angle_alpha   90.00
_cell.angle_beta   90.00
_cell.angle_gamma   90.00
#
_symmetry.space_group_name_H-M   'P 1'
#
loop_
_entity.id
_entity.type
_entity.pdbx_description
1 polymer ?
#
loop_
_entity_poly.entity_id
_entity_poly.type
_entity_poly.pdbx_seq_one_letter_code
_entity_poly.pdbx_strand_id
1 'polypeptide(L)'
;MIPRVRPRGADVREVLRYLLGPGEYGEHRDHRLVAAWAAAAVGGVAGLPSASSPGAVGRLAGLLEQPVFAGVNPPAKPVWHCSVHNHSDDPMLSDEQWALVAATFLDGVGLAPVGDLAAVRWVAVRHGGDHVHLVATLVRQDGRTVWPRHDYRRCQSVAREFEERLGLRPGTRTPAASGVRHG
;
A
#
# COMPACT_ATOMS: atom_id res chain seq x y z
N MET A 1 -14.61 4.99 3.12
CA MET A 1 -13.23 4.63 2.70
C MET A 1 -13.27 3.55 1.61
N ILE A 2 -12.60 3.76 0.48
CA ILE A 2 -12.78 2.98 -0.76
C ILE A 2 -11.44 2.34 -1.16
N PRO A 3 -11.18 1.07 -0.83
CA PRO A 3 -9.96 0.39 -1.22
C PRO A 3 -10.05 -0.21 -2.63
N ARG A 4 -8.94 -0.17 -3.36
CA ARG A 4 -8.78 -0.77 -4.69
C ARG A 4 -7.47 -1.52 -4.78
N VAL A 5 -7.54 -2.84 -4.74
CA VAL A 5 -6.40 -3.73 -4.97
C VAL A 5 -6.13 -3.83 -6.47
N ARG A 6 -4.88 -3.59 -6.88
CA ARG A 6 -4.45 -3.73 -8.28
C ARG A 6 -3.97 -5.17 -8.57
N PRO A 7 -3.96 -5.59 -9.85
CA PRO A 7 -3.24 -6.81 -10.24
C PRO A 7 -1.78 -6.78 -9.76
N ARG A 8 -1.20 -7.96 -9.52
CA ARG A 8 0.19 -8.07 -9.06
C ARG A 8 1.15 -7.46 -10.08
N GLY A 9 2.11 -6.68 -9.60
CA GLY A 9 3.16 -6.05 -10.40
C GLY A 9 4.45 -6.86 -10.40
N ALA A 10 5.25 -6.69 -11.45
CA ALA A 10 6.58 -7.30 -11.58
C ALA A 10 7.70 -6.40 -11.04
N ASP A 11 7.54 -5.08 -11.15
CA ASP A 11 8.58 -4.10 -10.85
C ASP A 11 8.07 -3.07 -9.81
N VAL A 12 8.67 -3.06 -8.61
CA VAL A 12 8.28 -2.10 -7.56
C VAL A 12 8.84 -0.71 -7.85
N ARG A 13 9.97 -0.62 -8.55
CA ARG A 13 10.57 0.66 -8.95
C ARG A 13 9.69 1.40 -9.94
N GLU A 14 9.03 0.69 -10.84
CA GLU A 14 8.03 1.28 -11.75
C GLU A 14 6.85 1.87 -10.97
N VAL A 15 6.29 1.10 -10.03
CA VAL A 15 5.20 1.58 -9.16
C VAL A 15 5.66 2.81 -8.38
N LEU A 16 6.84 2.78 -7.75
CA LEU A 16 7.36 3.92 -7.00
C LEU A 16 7.64 5.15 -7.88
N ARG A 17 8.11 4.96 -9.12
CA ARG A 17 8.31 6.05 -10.07
C ARG A 17 7.00 6.73 -10.43
N TYR A 18 5.93 5.95 -10.60
CA TYR A 18 4.59 6.49 -10.82
C TYR A 18 4.08 7.25 -9.59
N LEU A 19 4.16 6.64 -8.39
CA LEU A 19 3.64 7.22 -7.16
C LEU A 19 4.42 8.44 -6.64
N LEU A 20 5.72 8.52 -6.90
CA LEU A 20 6.58 9.65 -6.52
C LEU A 20 6.88 10.58 -7.70
N GLY A 21 6.12 10.42 -8.79
CA GLY A 21 6.11 11.31 -9.94
C GLY A 21 4.76 12.04 -10.05
N PRO A 22 4.55 12.81 -11.13
CA PRO A 22 3.33 13.62 -11.30
C PRO A 22 2.05 12.81 -11.56
N GLY A 23 2.14 11.50 -11.79
CA GLY A 23 1.03 10.66 -12.26
C GLY A 23 0.84 10.73 -13.78
N GLU A 24 -0.16 10.01 -14.32
CA GLU A 24 -0.42 9.98 -15.77
C GLU A 24 -1.05 11.29 -16.27
N TYR A 25 -1.91 11.89 -15.43
CA TYR A 25 -2.67 13.11 -15.76
C TYR A 25 -2.41 14.26 -14.78
N GLY A 26 -1.30 14.24 -14.03
CA GLY A 26 -1.00 15.27 -13.03
C GLY A 26 -1.79 15.14 -11.73
N GLU A 27 -2.30 13.94 -11.45
CA GLU A 27 -3.15 13.62 -10.30
C GLU A 27 -2.36 13.49 -8.98
N HIS A 28 -1.05 13.17 -9.06
CA HIS A 28 -0.20 13.02 -7.88
C HIS A 28 0.41 14.37 -7.51
N ARG A 29 -0.27 15.08 -6.61
CA ARG A 29 0.23 16.32 -6.00
C ARG A 29 0.60 16.07 -4.55
N ASP A 30 1.59 16.82 -4.06
CA ASP A 30 2.01 16.79 -2.66
C ASP A 30 2.29 15.34 -2.16
N HIS A 31 2.98 14.56 -2.99
CA HIS A 31 3.23 13.16 -2.69
C HIS A 31 4.28 13.01 -1.58
N ARG A 32 3.99 12.20 -0.57
CA ARG A 32 4.93 11.96 0.53
C ARG A 32 4.73 10.60 1.18
N LEU A 33 5.82 10.05 1.70
CA LEU A 33 5.77 8.85 2.52
C LEU A 33 5.18 9.20 3.87
N VAL A 34 4.15 8.48 4.29
CA VAL A 34 3.50 8.66 5.61
C VAL A 34 3.73 7.47 6.54
N ALA A 35 4.02 6.29 5.99
CA ALA A 35 4.37 5.10 6.77
C ALA A 35 5.21 4.11 5.97
N ALA A 36 5.91 3.22 6.67
CA ALA A 36 6.68 2.13 6.09
C ALA A 36 6.97 1.02 7.13
N TRP A 37 7.42 -0.15 6.66
CA TRP A 37 7.91 -1.27 7.52
C TRP A 37 9.04 -0.86 8.48
N ALA A 38 9.72 0.23 8.12
CA ALA A 38 10.96 0.76 8.65
C ALA A 38 10.95 1.26 10.10
N ALA A 39 9.81 1.22 10.81
CA ALA A 39 9.60 1.86 12.11
C ALA A 39 10.72 1.61 13.13
N ALA A 40 11.20 0.36 13.25
CA ALA A 40 12.28 0.00 14.19
C ALA A 40 13.66 -0.20 13.52
N ALA A 41 13.71 -0.55 12.24
CA ALA A 41 14.94 -1.04 11.59
C ALA A 41 15.82 0.06 10.95
N VAL A 42 15.22 1.18 10.53
CA VAL A 42 15.94 2.28 9.85
C VAL A 42 15.55 3.65 10.39
N GLY A 43 15.03 3.75 11.62
CA GLY A 43 14.58 5.02 12.21
C GLY A 43 13.22 5.50 11.67
N GLY A 44 12.37 4.58 11.21
CA GLY A 44 11.07 4.90 10.65
C GLY A 44 11.14 5.56 9.28
N VAL A 45 10.08 6.28 8.92
CA VAL A 45 9.98 6.98 7.63
C VAL A 45 11.12 8.00 7.46
N ALA A 46 11.57 8.63 8.54
CA ALA A 46 12.62 9.65 8.51
C ALA A 46 13.99 9.12 8.04
N GLY A 47 14.28 7.84 8.24
CA GLY A 47 15.51 7.23 7.72
C GLY A 47 15.39 6.60 6.33
N LEU A 48 14.21 6.68 5.70
CA LEU A 48 14.05 6.31 4.30
C LEU A 48 14.49 7.46 3.37
N PRO A 49 14.86 7.15 2.10
CA PRO A 49 15.16 8.18 1.13
C PRO A 49 13.98 9.16 0.98
N SER A 50 14.24 10.45 1.21
CA SER A 50 13.25 11.51 0.97
C SER A 50 12.83 11.51 -0.50
N ALA A 51 11.53 11.56 -0.77
CA ALA A 51 10.96 11.51 -2.12
C ALA A 51 11.56 12.57 -3.07
N SER A 52 11.97 13.72 -2.52
CA SER A 52 12.56 14.83 -3.28
C SER A 52 14.06 14.66 -3.56
N SER A 53 14.72 13.66 -2.98
CA SER A 53 16.17 13.47 -3.15
C SER A 53 16.51 12.78 -4.48
N PRO A 54 17.59 13.17 -5.17
CA PRO A 54 18.07 12.47 -6.36
C PRO A 54 18.29 10.97 -6.08
N GLY A 55 17.75 10.13 -6.98
CA GLY A 55 17.85 8.67 -6.88
C GLY A 55 17.04 8.03 -5.74
N ALA A 56 16.18 8.77 -5.03
CA ALA A 56 15.38 8.25 -3.93
C ALA A 56 14.54 7.02 -4.33
N VAL A 57 13.88 7.08 -5.49
CA VAL A 57 13.09 5.96 -6.05
C VAL A 57 13.94 4.69 -6.18
N GLY A 58 15.15 4.81 -6.71
CA GLY A 58 16.04 3.65 -6.90
C GLY A 58 16.51 3.05 -5.57
N ARG A 59 16.88 3.91 -4.60
CA ARG A 59 17.29 3.46 -3.26
C ARG A 59 16.13 2.80 -2.51
N LEU A 60 14.93 3.39 -2.56
CA LEU A 60 13.75 2.84 -1.90
C LEU A 60 13.31 1.53 -2.53
N ALA A 61 13.29 1.43 -3.87
CA ALA A 61 13.03 0.19 -4.57
C ALA A 61 14.01 -0.91 -4.15
N GLY A 62 15.32 -0.61 -4.14
CA GLY A 62 16.33 -1.55 -3.69
C GLY A 62 16.12 -2.04 -2.25
N LEU A 63 15.69 -1.17 -1.34
CA LEU A 63 15.32 -1.58 0.02
C LEU A 63 14.08 -2.50 0.03
N LEU A 64 13.05 -2.22 -0.77
CA LEU A 64 11.87 -3.08 -0.85
C LEU A 64 12.19 -4.45 -1.49
N GLU A 65 13.09 -4.49 -2.47
CA GLU A 65 13.44 -5.70 -3.22
C GLU A 65 14.44 -6.62 -2.52
N GLN A 66 15.19 -6.13 -1.52
CA GLN A 66 16.18 -6.93 -0.79
C GLN A 66 15.66 -8.31 -0.34
N PRO A 67 14.49 -8.42 0.32
CA PRO A 67 13.93 -9.73 0.67
C PRO A 67 13.54 -10.58 -0.54
N VAL A 68 13.13 -9.95 -1.65
CA VAL A 68 12.79 -10.65 -2.90
C VAL A 68 14.03 -11.31 -3.49
N PHE A 69 15.16 -10.60 -3.52
CA PHE A 69 16.43 -11.16 -4.01
C PHE A 69 17.02 -12.23 -3.09
N ALA A 70 16.82 -12.11 -1.77
CA ALA A 70 17.28 -13.10 -0.79
C ALA A 70 16.30 -14.26 -0.59
N GLY A 71 15.12 -14.21 -1.23
CA GLY A 71 14.03 -15.16 -1.00
C GLY A 71 14.31 -16.55 -1.57
N VAL A 72 13.72 -17.57 -0.95
CA VAL A 72 13.88 -18.98 -1.37
C VAL A 72 13.21 -19.26 -2.71
N ASN A 73 12.01 -18.69 -2.92
CA ASN A 73 11.23 -18.85 -4.16
C ASN A 73 10.38 -17.59 -4.40
N PRO A 74 11.00 -16.48 -4.82
CA PRO A 74 10.28 -15.24 -5.06
C PRO A 74 9.35 -15.37 -6.28
N PRO A 75 8.13 -14.82 -6.22
CA PRO A 75 7.21 -14.87 -7.35
C PRO A 75 7.63 -13.92 -8.48
N ALA A 76 7.29 -14.26 -9.72
CA ALA A 76 7.56 -13.40 -10.88
C ALA A 76 6.86 -12.03 -10.83
N LYS A 77 5.77 -11.93 -10.05
CA LYS A 77 5.05 -10.69 -9.78
C LYS A 77 5.00 -10.43 -8.27
N PRO A 78 6.10 -9.95 -7.66
CA PRO A 78 6.23 -9.85 -6.22
C PRO A 78 5.55 -8.61 -5.65
N VAL A 79 4.97 -7.72 -6.46
CA VAL A 79 4.42 -6.46 -5.97
C VAL A 79 2.93 -6.58 -5.70
N TRP A 80 2.54 -6.23 -4.47
CA TRP A 80 1.17 -5.93 -4.11
C TRP A 80 0.96 -4.42 -4.02
N HIS A 81 -0.15 -3.94 -4.58
CA HIS A 81 -0.51 -2.53 -4.59
C HIS A 81 -2.00 -2.36 -4.32
N CYS A 82 -2.32 -1.50 -3.36
CA CYS A 82 -3.68 -1.10 -3.06
C CYS A 82 -3.74 0.42 -2.91
N SER A 83 -4.69 1.08 -3.57
CA SER A 83 -5.02 2.47 -3.25
C SER A 83 -6.21 2.51 -2.29
N VAL A 84 -6.21 3.46 -1.38
CA VAL A 84 -7.31 3.69 -0.43
C VAL A 84 -7.68 5.15 -0.52
N HIS A 85 -8.93 5.41 -0.89
CA HIS A 85 -9.47 6.76 -1.04
C HIS A 85 -10.52 7.04 0.04
N ASN A 86 -10.60 8.29 0.49
CA ASN A 86 -11.78 8.75 1.23
C ASN A 86 -12.87 9.23 0.26
N HIS A 87 -14.11 9.30 0.75
CA HIS A 87 -15.16 10.00 0.01
C HIS A 87 -14.81 11.50 -0.04
N SER A 88 -15.22 12.20 -1.09
CA SER A 88 -14.97 13.65 -1.23
C SER A 88 -15.59 14.50 -0.11
N ASP A 89 -16.56 13.93 0.59
CA ASP A 89 -17.33 14.58 1.65
C ASP A 89 -16.86 14.13 3.04
N ASP A 90 -15.90 13.20 3.10
CA ASP A 90 -15.27 12.80 4.34
C ASP A 90 -14.23 13.84 4.78
N PRO A 91 -13.98 13.99 6.09
CA PRO A 91 -12.93 14.88 6.58
C PRO A 91 -11.55 14.48 6.04
N MET A 92 -10.70 15.50 5.85
CA MET A 92 -9.29 15.29 5.52
C MET A 92 -8.59 14.61 6.70
N LEU A 93 -7.89 13.51 6.42
CA LEU A 93 -7.09 12.82 7.43
C LEU A 93 -5.69 13.43 7.54
N SER A 94 -5.10 13.42 8.73
CA SER A 94 -3.70 13.76 8.96
C SER A 94 -2.76 12.67 8.45
N ASP A 95 -1.46 12.96 8.38
CA ASP A 95 -0.47 11.96 7.97
C ASP A 95 -0.41 10.80 8.97
N GLU A 96 -0.56 11.07 10.27
CA GLU A 96 -0.62 10.04 11.33
C GLU A 96 -1.86 9.15 11.18
N GLN A 97 -3.01 9.74 10.81
CA GLN A 97 -4.22 8.97 10.54
C GLN A 97 -4.05 8.08 9.30
N TRP A 98 -3.46 8.60 8.22
CA TRP A 98 -3.14 7.77 7.05
C TRP A 98 -2.11 6.69 7.35
N ALA A 99 -1.13 6.97 8.20
CA ALA A 99 -0.16 5.98 8.66
C ALA A 99 -0.82 4.84 9.43
N LEU A 100 -1.77 5.17 10.32
CA LEU A 100 -2.58 4.18 11.04
C LEU A 100 -3.43 3.35 10.07
N VAL A 101 -4.11 4.00 9.13
CA VAL A 101 -4.89 3.31 8.08
C VAL A 101 -4.00 2.32 7.32
N ALA A 102 -2.84 2.78 6.83
CA ALA A 102 -1.91 1.93 6.10
C ALA A 102 -1.47 0.69 6.90
N ALA A 103 -1.07 0.88 8.16
CA ALA A 103 -0.63 -0.20 9.03
C ALA A 103 -1.76 -1.22 9.27
N THR A 104 -2.98 -0.75 9.58
CA THR A 104 -4.14 -1.63 9.82
C THR A 104 -4.55 -2.39 8.57
N PHE A 105 -4.47 -1.79 7.37
CA PHE A 105 -4.73 -2.50 6.12
C PHE A 105 -3.73 -3.64 5.88
N LEU A 106 -2.45 -3.40 6.11
CA LEU A 106 -1.45 -4.46 5.90
C LEU A 106 -1.51 -5.56 6.95
N ASP A 107 -1.85 -5.24 8.18
CA ASP A 107 -2.14 -6.20 9.23
C ASP A 107 -3.36 -7.06 8.86
N GLY A 108 -4.49 -6.43 8.54
CA GLY A 108 -5.74 -7.13 8.20
C GLY A 108 -5.66 -7.99 6.93
N VAL A 109 -4.82 -7.63 5.96
CA VAL A 109 -4.54 -8.46 4.78
C VAL A 109 -3.59 -9.63 5.12
N GLY A 110 -2.78 -9.48 6.18
CA GLY A 110 -1.78 -10.45 6.65
C GLY A 110 -0.41 -10.27 6.01
N LEU A 111 -0.13 -9.10 5.45
CA LEU A 111 1.17 -8.76 4.85
C LEU A 111 2.16 -8.28 5.90
N ALA A 112 1.71 -7.43 6.82
CA ALA A 112 2.51 -6.93 7.93
C ALA A 112 1.75 -7.04 9.26
N PRO A 113 1.60 -8.26 9.81
CA PRO A 113 0.96 -8.44 11.11
C PRO A 113 1.64 -7.63 12.21
N VAL A 114 0.86 -7.05 13.13
CA VAL A 114 1.38 -6.28 14.26
C VAL A 114 2.36 -7.14 15.09
N GLY A 115 3.54 -6.61 15.35
CA GLY A 115 4.60 -7.29 16.11
C GLY A 115 5.49 -8.24 15.30
N ASP A 116 5.15 -8.51 14.03
CA ASP A 116 5.97 -9.36 13.16
C ASP A 116 7.09 -8.55 12.48
N LEU A 117 8.25 -8.49 13.14
CA LEU A 117 9.42 -7.78 12.62
C LEU A 117 10.02 -8.42 11.37
N ALA A 118 9.69 -9.68 11.07
CA ALA A 118 10.15 -10.40 9.89
C ALA A 118 9.14 -10.32 8.72
N ALA A 119 8.05 -9.57 8.87
CA ALA A 119 7.04 -9.39 7.85
C ALA A 119 7.57 -8.75 6.56
N VAL A 120 6.69 -8.60 5.56
CA VAL A 120 7.07 -8.01 4.28
C VAL A 120 7.53 -6.56 4.43
N ARG A 121 8.35 -6.10 3.48
CA ARG A 121 8.66 -4.67 3.36
C ARG A 121 7.58 -3.96 2.57
N TRP A 122 7.23 -2.76 3.04
CA TRP A 122 6.11 -1.99 2.50
C TRP A 122 6.24 -0.49 2.76
N VAL A 123 5.61 0.32 1.91
CA VAL A 123 5.49 1.77 2.10
C VAL A 123 4.07 2.25 1.85
N ALA A 124 3.72 3.38 2.47
CA ALA A 124 2.51 4.13 2.21
C ALA A 124 2.86 5.51 1.66
N VAL A 125 2.42 5.79 0.43
CA VAL A 125 2.59 7.07 -0.25
C VAL A 125 1.24 7.78 -0.28
N ARG A 126 1.13 8.89 0.45
CA ARG A 126 -0.06 9.75 0.42
C ARG A 126 0.03 10.72 -0.75
N HIS A 127 -1.10 10.97 -1.40
CA HIS A 127 -1.28 12.01 -2.41
C HIS A 127 -2.37 12.98 -1.95
N GLY A 128 -2.05 14.27 -1.98
CA GLY A 128 -2.99 15.33 -1.63
C GLY A 128 -3.77 15.09 -0.33
N GLY A 129 -5.06 15.43 -0.36
CA GLY A 129 -5.94 15.35 0.79
C GLY A 129 -6.64 14.00 0.98
N ASP A 130 -6.78 13.21 -0.09
CA ASP A 130 -7.90 12.29 -0.24
C ASP A 130 -7.51 10.81 -0.38
N HIS A 131 -6.24 10.48 -0.66
CA HIS A 131 -5.86 9.08 -0.84
C HIS A 131 -4.41 8.70 -0.50
N VAL A 132 -4.23 7.41 -0.26
CA VAL A 132 -2.93 6.77 0.01
C VAL A 132 -2.76 5.51 -0.83
N HIS A 133 -1.55 5.28 -1.30
CA HIS A 133 -1.13 4.06 -1.97
C HIS A 133 -0.27 3.21 -1.04
N LEU A 134 -0.69 1.96 -0.86
CA LEU A 134 0.01 0.94 -0.09
C LEU A 134 0.73 0.02 -1.07
N VAL A 135 2.05 -0.07 -0.95
CA VAL A 135 2.90 -0.92 -1.81
C VAL A 135 3.72 -1.85 -0.94
N ALA A 136 3.68 -3.15 -1.23
CA ALA A 136 4.44 -4.15 -0.51
C ALA A 136 5.05 -5.18 -1.47
N THR A 137 6.20 -5.74 -1.11
CA THR A 137 6.77 -6.91 -1.79
C THR A 137 6.34 -8.18 -1.10
N LEU A 138 5.92 -9.21 -1.83
CA LEU A 138 5.34 -10.45 -1.28
C LEU A 138 6.35 -11.40 -0.65
N VAL A 139 7.59 -10.98 -0.45
CA VAL A 139 8.61 -11.78 0.22
C VAL A 139 8.94 -11.14 1.57
N ARG A 140 8.85 -11.97 2.61
CA ARG A 140 9.17 -11.61 4.00
C ARG A 140 10.65 -11.43 4.19
N GLN A 141 11.02 -10.72 5.24
CA GLN A 141 12.42 -10.54 5.61
C GLN A 141 13.09 -11.84 6.09
N ASP A 142 12.32 -12.86 6.45
CA ASP A 142 12.80 -14.23 6.68
C ASP A 142 12.91 -15.10 5.41
N GLY A 143 12.72 -14.50 4.22
CA GLY A 143 12.90 -15.15 2.92
C GLY A 143 11.68 -15.95 2.43
N ARG A 144 10.61 -16.07 3.23
CA ARG A 144 9.38 -16.78 2.83
C ARG A 144 8.45 -15.88 2.02
N THR A 145 7.84 -16.45 0.97
CA THR A 145 6.81 -15.75 0.19
C THR A 145 5.45 -15.80 0.90
N VAL A 146 4.77 -14.65 1.00
CA VAL A 146 3.41 -14.52 1.53
C VAL A 146 2.42 -14.37 0.37
N TRP A 147 1.38 -15.17 0.40
CA TRP A 147 0.30 -15.17 -0.59
C TRP A 147 -1.00 -14.73 0.07
N PRO A 148 -1.31 -13.42 0.10
CA PRO A 148 -2.53 -12.95 0.73
C PRO A 148 -3.73 -13.41 -0.10
N ARG A 149 -4.59 -14.24 0.52
CA ARG A 149 -5.81 -14.76 -0.09
C ARG A 149 -6.99 -13.85 0.24
N HIS A 150 -7.88 -13.66 -0.73
CA HIS A 150 -9.07 -12.81 -0.58
C HIS A 150 -8.74 -11.38 -0.09
N ASP A 151 -7.58 -10.87 -0.49
CA ASP A 151 -7.07 -9.56 -0.09
C ASP A 151 -8.05 -8.42 -0.42
N TYR A 152 -8.74 -8.48 -1.56
CA TYR A 152 -9.84 -7.55 -1.85
C TYR A 152 -10.91 -7.54 -0.75
N ARG A 153 -11.40 -8.71 -0.33
CA ARG A 153 -12.44 -8.81 0.71
C ARG A 153 -11.91 -8.35 2.07
N ARG A 154 -10.66 -8.69 2.40
CA ARG A 154 -10.01 -8.26 3.65
C ARG A 154 -9.81 -6.74 3.69
N CYS A 155 -9.36 -6.13 2.60
CA CYS A 155 -9.29 -4.68 2.48
C CYS A 155 -10.66 -4.02 2.67
N GLN A 156 -11.72 -4.59 2.09
CA GLN A 156 -13.08 -4.06 2.29
C GLN A 156 -13.55 -4.19 3.75
N SER A 157 -13.23 -5.29 4.44
CA SER A 157 -13.53 -5.44 5.86
C SER A 157 -12.83 -4.36 6.70
N VAL A 158 -11.53 -4.15 6.49
CA VAL A 158 -10.77 -3.11 7.20
C VAL A 158 -11.33 -1.71 6.90
N ALA A 159 -11.67 -1.42 5.63
CA ALA A 159 -12.27 -0.15 5.25
C ALA A 159 -13.56 0.13 6.04
N ARG A 160 -14.42 -0.89 6.18
CA ARG A 160 -15.67 -0.79 6.93
C ARG A 160 -15.45 -0.53 8.42
N GLU A 161 -14.44 -1.16 9.02
CA GLU A 161 -14.08 -0.88 10.42
C GLU A 161 -13.67 0.58 10.64
N PHE A 162 -12.93 1.17 9.68
CA PHE A 162 -12.59 2.60 9.74
C PHE A 162 -13.81 3.50 9.50
N GLU A 163 -14.71 3.13 8.60
CA GLU A 163 -15.95 3.87 8.37
C GLU A 163 -16.80 3.94 9.63
N GLU A 164 -16.98 2.80 10.31
CA GLU A 164 -17.72 2.72 11.57
C GLU A 164 -17.02 3.49 12.70
N ARG A 165 -15.68 3.38 12.82
CA ARG A 165 -14.92 4.02 13.89
C ARG A 165 -14.76 5.53 13.74
N LEU A 166 -14.61 6.02 12.51
CA LEU A 166 -14.35 7.44 12.20
C LEU A 166 -15.60 8.18 11.71
N GLY A 167 -16.76 7.52 11.64
CA GLY A 167 -17.99 8.11 11.13
C GLY A 167 -17.91 8.49 9.64
N LEU A 168 -17.08 7.81 8.86
CA LEU A 168 -16.90 8.08 7.43
C LEU A 168 -18.04 7.46 6.62
N ARG A 169 -18.29 8.01 5.43
CA ARG A 169 -19.31 7.45 4.55
C ARG A 169 -18.91 6.06 4.05
N PRO A 170 -19.87 5.10 4.03
CA PRO A 170 -19.64 3.81 3.41
C PRO A 170 -19.25 3.96 1.94
N GLY A 171 -18.17 3.29 1.53
CA GLY A 171 -17.84 3.13 0.12
C GLY A 171 -18.99 2.43 -0.60
N THR A 172 -19.55 3.05 -1.65
CA THR A 172 -20.60 2.41 -2.44
C THR A 172 -20.06 1.11 -3.02
N ARG A 173 -20.72 -0.01 -2.71
CA ARG A 173 -20.38 -1.34 -3.26
C ARG A 173 -20.51 -1.27 -4.78
N THR A 174 -19.42 -1.23 -5.53
CA THR A 174 -19.50 -1.49 -6.98
C THR A 174 -20.00 -2.93 -7.12
N PRO A 175 -21.18 -3.19 -7.68
CA PRO A 175 -21.61 -4.55 -7.94
C PRO A 175 -20.58 -5.20 -8.86
N ALA A 176 -20.16 -6.43 -8.57
CA ALA A 176 -19.45 -7.23 -9.56
C ALA A 176 -20.32 -7.24 -10.83
N ALA A 177 -19.78 -6.79 -11.95
CA ALA A 177 -20.49 -6.80 -13.22
C ALA A 177 -21.08 -8.19 -13.43
N SER A 178 -22.41 -8.27 -13.41
CA SER A 178 -23.16 -9.46 -13.75
C SER A 178 -22.78 -9.85 -15.16
N GLY A 179 -22.08 -10.97 -15.31
CA GLY A 179 -21.72 -11.53 -16.61
C GLY A 179 -22.98 -11.75 -17.43
N VAL A 180 -23.11 -10.98 -18.51
CA VAL A 180 -24.06 -11.26 -19.58
C VAL A 180 -23.59 -12.54 -20.25
N ARG A 181 -24.36 -13.61 -20.08
CA ARG A 181 -24.25 -14.80 -20.92
C ARG A 181 -24.86 -14.42 -22.27
N HIS A 182 -24.04 -14.37 -23.32
CA HIS A 182 -24.55 -14.50 -24.67
C HIS A 182 -24.76 -15.99 -24.94
N GLY A 183 -26.00 -16.33 -25.33
CA GLY A 183 -26.39 -17.66 -25.80
C GLY A 183 -25.88 -17.94 -27.20
#